data_AF-A0A2N7HR52-F1
#
_entry.id   AF-A0A2N7HR52-F1
#
_cell.length_a   1.000
_cell.length_b   1.000
_cell.length_c   1.000
_cell.angle_alpha   90.00
_cell.angle_beta   90.00
_cell.angle_gamma   90.00
#
_symmetry.space_group_name_H-M   'P 1'
#
loop_
_entity.id
_entity.type
_entity.pdbx_description
1 polymer ?
#
loop_
_entity_poly.entity_id
_entity_poly.type
_entity_poly.pdbx_seq_one_letter_code
_entity_poly.pdbx_strand_id
1 'polypeptide(L)'
;MRPGTVSKILWHFTGGPQWDSELNKQLTELKPAMNGYEAMKSILSSGELRTGNYHEIVKVIVPEKRKYNYETKSFEMLQNVPVTVKSNPVCCVADIPLQHLAYHAQRYGKIAIGFKRESIIKAGFNPVMYTLENSALLNSIYTGYDAIDEVDPSCIASEIESLSGEVEQKLEEHNIDDYVDFSSP
;
A
#
# COMPACT_ATOMS: atom_id res chain seq x y z
N MET A 1 10.61 3.80 29.05
CA MET A 1 11.25 2.94 28.03
C MET A 1 10.18 2.57 27.02
N ARG A 2 10.26 3.00 25.75
CA ARG A 2 9.27 2.63 24.71
C ARG A 2 9.91 1.61 23.77
N PRO A 3 9.63 0.30 23.91
CA PRO A 3 10.21 -0.71 23.03
C PRO A 3 9.23 -0.98 21.89
N GLY A 4 9.29 -0.15 20.84
CA GLY A 4 8.88 -0.59 19.51
C GLY A 4 10.11 -1.21 18.85
N THR A 5 10.31 -2.52 19.03
CA THR A 5 11.49 -3.20 18.48
C THR A 5 11.32 -3.36 16.97
N VAL A 6 11.68 -2.33 16.21
CA VAL A 6 11.81 -2.40 14.76
C VAL A 6 12.97 -3.34 14.45
N SER A 7 12.70 -4.59 14.03
CA SER A 7 13.73 -5.63 13.88
C SER A 7 14.63 -5.31 12.70
N LYS A 8 15.96 -5.18 12.83
CA LYS A 8 16.87 -4.96 11.67
C LYS A 8 16.75 -6.01 10.55
N ILE A 9 16.07 -7.12 10.82
CA ILE A 9 15.77 -8.18 9.86
C ILE A 9 14.27 -8.21 9.55
N LEU A 10 13.94 -8.22 8.26
CA LEU A 10 12.62 -8.52 7.73
C LEU A 10 12.58 -9.97 7.23
N TRP A 11 11.45 -10.63 7.42
CA TRP A 11 11.30 -12.05 7.13
C TRP A 11 10.35 -12.29 5.96
N HIS A 12 10.77 -13.12 5.02
CA HIS A 12 9.93 -13.70 3.99
C HIS A 12 9.72 -15.18 4.29
N PHE A 13 8.48 -15.59 4.54
CA PHE A 13 8.15 -17.01 4.65
C PHE A 13 7.87 -17.58 3.26
N THR A 14 8.55 -18.67 2.90
CA THR A 14 8.38 -19.32 1.58
C THR A 14 7.23 -20.33 1.57
N GLY A 15 6.65 -20.59 2.74
CA GLY A 15 5.45 -21.41 2.89
C GLY A 15 4.17 -20.57 2.83
N GLY A 16 3.21 -20.97 3.65
CA GLY A 16 1.95 -20.28 3.84
C GLY A 16 0.76 -21.10 3.38
N PRO A 17 -0.45 -20.58 3.63
CA PRO A 17 -1.65 -21.32 3.32
C PRO A 17 -1.81 -21.49 1.81
N GLN A 18 -2.40 -22.60 1.40
CA GLN A 18 -2.63 -22.90 -0.01
C GLN A 18 -3.71 -21.98 -0.58
N TRP A 19 -3.58 -21.67 -1.87
CA TRP A 19 -4.59 -20.93 -2.61
C TRP A 19 -5.36 -21.90 -3.50
N ASP A 20 -6.68 -21.89 -3.36
CA ASP A 20 -7.59 -22.63 -4.23
C ASP A 20 -8.08 -21.69 -5.32
N SER A 21 -7.58 -21.91 -6.54
CA SER A 21 -7.89 -21.09 -7.71
C SER A 21 -9.33 -21.30 -8.22
N GLU A 22 -9.91 -22.48 -8.00
CA GLU A 22 -11.28 -22.77 -8.43
C GLU A 22 -12.28 -22.07 -7.51
N LEU A 23 -12.07 -22.21 -6.21
CA LEU A 23 -12.92 -21.60 -5.18
C LEU A 23 -12.54 -20.16 -4.84
N ASN A 24 -11.46 -19.64 -5.44
CA ASN A 24 -10.98 -18.28 -5.25
C ASN A 24 -10.81 -17.93 -3.77
N LYS A 25 -10.21 -18.85 -3.01
CA LYS A 25 -10.09 -18.73 -1.55
C LYS A 25 -8.74 -19.23 -1.04
N GLN A 26 -8.33 -18.67 0.10
CA GLN A 26 -7.22 -19.20 0.87
C GLN A 26 -7.70 -20.39 1.70
N LEU A 27 -7.02 -21.53 1.58
CA LEU A 27 -7.24 -22.70 2.42
C LEU A 27 -6.56 -22.51 3.78
N THR A 28 -7.02 -23.22 4.80
CA THR A 28 -6.37 -23.24 6.12
C THR A 28 -5.11 -24.12 6.13
N GLU A 29 -5.02 -25.06 5.20
CA GLU A 29 -3.88 -25.97 5.09
C GLU A 29 -2.66 -25.25 4.52
N LEU A 30 -1.50 -25.50 5.13
CA LEU A 30 -0.23 -24.96 4.66
C LEU A 30 0.27 -25.73 3.44
N LYS A 31 1.08 -25.05 2.61
CA LYS A 31 1.90 -25.73 1.61
C LYS A 31 2.83 -26.74 2.31
N PRO A 32 3.06 -27.92 1.72
CA PRO A 32 4.05 -28.87 2.21
C PRO A 32 5.41 -28.20 2.44
N ALA A 33 6.11 -28.58 3.51
CA ALA A 33 7.40 -27.99 3.86
C ALA A 33 8.43 -28.12 2.72
N MET A 34 8.36 -29.21 1.96
CA MET A 34 9.21 -29.44 0.80
C MET A 34 9.05 -28.34 -0.25
N ASN A 35 7.82 -27.90 -0.52
CA ASN A 35 7.55 -26.84 -1.48
C ASN A 35 8.15 -25.50 -1.01
N GLY A 36 8.08 -25.22 0.30
CA GLY A 36 8.72 -24.05 0.89
C GLY A 36 10.26 -24.09 0.75
N TYR A 37 10.86 -25.26 0.86
CA TYR A 37 12.30 -25.45 0.67
C TYR A 37 12.73 -25.27 -0.79
N GLU A 38 11.97 -25.84 -1.73
CA GLU A 38 12.22 -25.65 -3.16
C GLU A 38 12.08 -24.17 -3.56
N ALA A 39 11.06 -23.47 -3.04
CA ALA A 39 10.90 -22.04 -3.23
C ALA A 39 12.09 -21.25 -2.68
N MET A 40 12.58 -21.60 -1.47
CA MET A 40 13.79 -21.00 -0.90
C MET A 40 15.01 -21.20 -1.81
N LYS A 41 15.27 -22.43 -2.28
CA LYS A 41 16.38 -22.72 -3.20
C LYS A 41 16.26 -21.89 -4.49
N SER A 42 15.07 -21.78 -5.06
CA SER A 42 14.81 -20.99 -6.27
C SER A 42 15.09 -19.51 -6.05
N ILE A 43 14.69 -18.94 -4.90
CA ILE A 43 14.97 -17.54 -4.54
C ILE A 43 16.48 -17.32 -4.40
N LEU A 44 17.17 -18.24 -3.71
CA LEU A 44 18.61 -18.12 -3.50
C LEU A 44 19.40 -18.26 -4.81
N SER A 45 18.94 -19.09 -5.75
CA SER A 45 19.62 -19.26 -7.04
C SER A 45 19.35 -18.11 -8.01
N SER A 46 18.16 -17.52 -8.00
CA SER A 46 17.81 -16.41 -8.90
C SER A 46 18.11 -15.03 -8.33
N GLY A 47 18.19 -14.89 -7.01
CA GLY A 47 18.26 -13.60 -6.33
C GLY A 47 16.95 -12.81 -6.36
N GLU A 48 15.82 -13.46 -6.66
CA GLU A 48 14.51 -12.83 -6.84
C GLU A 48 13.47 -13.43 -5.91
N LEU A 49 12.70 -12.57 -5.24
CA LEU A 49 11.52 -13.02 -4.48
C LEU A 49 10.41 -13.45 -5.43
N ARG A 50 9.69 -14.52 -5.07
CA ARG A 50 8.61 -15.09 -5.88
C ARG A 50 7.25 -14.61 -5.38
N THR A 51 6.38 -14.20 -6.31
CA THR A 51 4.97 -13.94 -6.02
C THR A 51 4.19 -15.23 -5.90
N GLY A 52 3.29 -15.31 -4.93
CA GLY A 52 2.35 -16.44 -4.82
C GLY A 52 1.15 -16.29 -5.73
N ASN A 53 0.33 -17.34 -5.81
CA ASN A 53 -0.95 -17.32 -6.52
C ASN A 53 -2.09 -16.71 -5.68
N TYR A 54 -1.79 -16.18 -4.49
CA TYR A 54 -2.80 -15.56 -3.65
C TYR A 54 -3.28 -14.25 -4.28
N HIS A 55 -4.60 -14.07 -4.30
CA HIS A 55 -5.24 -12.82 -4.71
C HIS A 55 -6.25 -12.42 -3.63
N GLU A 56 -6.25 -11.16 -3.22
CA GLU A 56 -7.33 -10.62 -2.42
C GLU A 56 -8.53 -10.36 -3.32
N ILE A 57 -9.72 -10.81 -2.90
CA ILE A 57 -10.93 -10.73 -3.71
C ILE A 57 -11.98 -9.96 -2.92
N VAL A 58 -12.28 -8.76 -3.40
CA VAL A 58 -13.22 -7.84 -2.76
C VAL A 58 -14.45 -7.71 -3.66
N LYS A 59 -15.62 -7.89 -3.06
CA LYS A 59 -16.90 -7.61 -3.72
C LYS A 59 -17.32 -6.20 -3.32
N VAL A 60 -17.36 -5.30 -4.29
CA VAL A 60 -17.74 -3.90 -4.11
C VAL A 60 -18.98 -3.58 -4.91
N ILE A 61 -19.78 -2.63 -4.45
CA ILE A 61 -20.88 -2.06 -5.23
C ILE A 61 -20.33 -0.77 -5.84
N VAL A 62 -20.28 -0.72 -7.17
CA VAL A 62 -19.93 0.50 -7.90
C VAL A 62 -21.22 1.30 -8.10
N PRO A 63 -21.35 2.50 -7.50
CA PRO A 63 -22.57 3.29 -7.59
C PRO A 63 -22.95 3.56 -9.04
N GLU A 64 -21.98 3.90 -9.87
CA GLU A 64 -22.21 4.22 -11.29
C GLU A 64 -21.17 3.58 -12.19
N LYS A 65 -21.61 2.80 -13.18
CA LYS A 65 -20.72 2.14 -14.15
C LYS A 65 -21.21 2.36 -15.57
N ARG A 66 -20.36 2.98 -16.41
CA ARG A 66 -20.59 3.08 -17.85
C ARG A 66 -20.41 1.71 -18.50
N LYS A 67 -21.43 1.27 -19.25
CA LYS A 67 -21.37 0.08 -20.10
C LYS A 67 -21.70 0.49 -21.52
N TYR A 68 -20.88 0.07 -22.47
CA TYR A 68 -21.16 0.28 -23.89
C TYR A 68 -22.15 -0.79 -24.36
N ASN A 69 -23.28 -0.35 -24.92
CA ASN A 69 -24.27 -1.23 -25.55
C ASN A 69 -23.97 -1.31 -27.05
N TYR A 70 -23.65 -2.51 -27.54
CA TYR A 70 -23.28 -2.75 -28.94
C TYR A 70 -24.48 -2.69 -29.90
N GLU A 71 -25.70 -2.94 -29.42
CA GLU A 71 -26.92 -2.89 -30.24
C GLU A 71 -27.35 -1.44 -30.48
N THR A 72 -27.36 -0.63 -29.42
CA THR A 72 -27.76 0.79 -29.50
C THR A 72 -26.58 1.72 -29.83
N LYS A 73 -25.35 1.19 -29.87
CA LYS A 73 -24.08 1.94 -30.06
C LYS A 73 -23.96 3.16 -29.14
N SER A 74 -24.42 3.03 -27.90
CA SER A 74 -24.46 4.11 -26.94
C SER A 74 -23.91 3.68 -25.58
N PHE A 75 -23.56 4.66 -24.74
CA PHE A 75 -23.16 4.39 -23.37
C PHE A 75 -24.39 4.43 -22.46
N GLU A 76 -24.60 3.36 -21.72
CA GLU A 76 -25.61 3.27 -20.67
C GLU A 76 -24.95 3.42 -19.30
N MET A 77 -25.61 4.17 -18.42
CA MET A 77 -25.21 4.32 -17.02
C MET A 77 -25.93 3.27 -16.18
N LEU A 78 -25.17 2.32 -15.64
CA LEU A 78 -25.69 1.33 -14.72
C LEU A 78 -25.50 1.81 -13.28
N GLN A 79 -26.54 1.67 -12.46
CA GLN A 79 -26.53 2.04 -11.05
C GLN A 79 -26.30 0.82 -10.16
N ASN A 80 -25.56 1.00 -9.06
CA ASN A 80 -25.29 0.00 -8.02
C ASN A 80 -24.84 -1.37 -8.56
N VAL A 81 -23.83 -1.36 -9.43
CA VAL A 81 -23.34 -2.59 -10.06
C VAL A 81 -22.40 -3.33 -9.11
N PRO A 82 -22.72 -4.57 -8.69
CA PRO A 82 -21.77 -5.38 -7.95
C PRO A 82 -20.60 -5.78 -8.87
N VAL A 83 -19.38 -5.49 -8.43
CA VAL A 83 -18.14 -5.83 -9.12
C VAL A 83 -17.26 -6.63 -8.19
N THR A 84 -16.67 -7.70 -8.72
CA THR A 84 -15.60 -8.44 -8.04
C THR A 84 -14.26 -7.91 -8.51
N VAL A 85 -13.48 -7.38 -7.58
CA VAL A 85 -12.12 -6.89 -7.82
C VAL A 85 -11.15 -7.92 -7.28
N LYS A 86 -10.11 -8.24 -8.07
CA LYS A 86 -8.99 -9.10 -7.66
C LYS A 86 -7.74 -8.26 -7.53
N SER A 87 -6.98 -8.44 -6.45
CA SER A 87 -5.66 -7.81 -6.31
C SER A 87 -4.68 -8.39 -7.32
N ASN A 88 -3.55 -7.71 -7.54
CA ASN A 88 -2.42 -8.33 -8.20
C ASN A 88 -1.77 -9.39 -7.28
N PRO A 89 -1.04 -10.37 -7.85
CA PRO A 89 -0.16 -11.25 -7.08
C PRO A 89 0.83 -10.44 -6.26
N VAL A 90 0.97 -10.78 -4.97
CA VAL A 90 1.87 -10.09 -4.04
C VAL A 90 2.94 -11.03 -3.48
N CYS A 91 4.05 -10.43 -3.06
CA CYS A 91 5.08 -11.07 -2.26
C CYS A 91 5.36 -10.15 -1.06
N CYS A 92 5.34 -10.71 0.15
CA CYS A 92 5.45 -9.92 1.38
C CYS A 92 6.74 -10.23 2.14
N VAL A 93 7.27 -9.19 2.76
CA VAL A 93 8.30 -9.22 3.80
C VAL A 93 7.76 -8.52 5.04
N ALA A 94 8.00 -9.12 6.20
CA ALA A 94 7.37 -8.73 7.46
C ALA A 94 8.40 -8.42 8.54
N ASP A 95 8.15 -7.36 9.31
CA ASP A 95 8.90 -7.07 10.54
C ASP A 95 8.40 -7.97 11.67
N ILE A 96 9.05 -9.12 11.84
CA ILE A 96 8.70 -10.11 12.87
C ILE A 96 9.88 -10.25 13.84
N PRO A 97 9.70 -9.97 15.13
CA PRO A 97 10.71 -10.26 16.14
C PRO A 97 11.11 -11.73 16.11
N LEU A 98 12.42 -12.01 16.24
CA LEU A 98 12.97 -13.38 16.17
C LEU A 98 12.21 -14.36 17.09
N GLN A 99 11.89 -13.93 18.31
CA GLN A 99 11.17 -14.72 19.32
C GLN A 99 9.75 -15.12 18.89
N HIS A 100 9.13 -14.41 17.94
CA HIS A 100 7.79 -14.71 17.44
C HIS A 100 7.81 -15.60 16.18
N LEU A 101 8.98 -15.88 15.57
CA LEU A 101 9.05 -16.68 14.34
C LEU A 101 8.42 -18.06 14.51
N ALA A 102 8.60 -18.72 15.66
CA ALA A 102 8.02 -20.05 15.91
C ALA A 102 6.49 -20.04 15.85
N TYR A 103 5.86 -18.99 16.37
CA TYR A 103 4.42 -18.78 16.29
C TYR A 103 3.99 -18.48 14.85
N HIS A 104 4.66 -17.56 14.17
CA HIS A 104 4.36 -17.23 12.77
C HIS A 104 4.55 -18.40 11.82
N ALA A 105 5.50 -19.30 12.10
CA ALA A 105 5.73 -20.50 11.31
C ALA A 105 4.56 -21.50 11.33
N GLN A 106 3.63 -21.37 12.29
CA GLN A 106 2.38 -22.15 12.30
C GLN A 106 1.39 -21.67 11.23
N ARG A 107 1.48 -20.40 10.83
CA ARG A 107 0.58 -19.80 9.83
C ARG A 107 1.23 -19.64 8.46
N TYR A 108 2.54 -19.37 8.44
CA TYR A 108 3.26 -19.03 7.20
C TYR A 108 4.25 -20.11 6.75
N GLY A 109 4.27 -21.26 7.44
CA GLY A 109 5.15 -22.39 7.10
C GLY A 109 6.48 -22.35 7.83
N LYS A 110 7.24 -23.45 7.73
CA LYS A 110 8.41 -23.70 8.58
C LYS A 110 9.72 -23.09 8.07
N ILE A 111 9.71 -22.46 6.89
CA ILE A 111 10.90 -21.98 6.21
C ILE A 111 10.73 -20.48 5.93
N ALA A 112 11.72 -19.70 6.34
CA ALA A 112 11.76 -18.27 6.13
C ALA A 112 13.18 -17.80 5.80
N ILE A 113 13.27 -16.73 5.01
CA ILE A 113 14.51 -16.05 4.64
C ILE A 113 14.51 -14.68 5.33
N GLY A 114 15.59 -14.38 6.04
CA GLY A 114 15.81 -13.08 6.67
C GLY A 114 16.59 -12.13 5.78
N PHE A 115 16.12 -10.91 5.64
CA PHE A 115 16.77 -9.84 4.87
C PHE A 115 17.07 -8.66 5.78
N LYS A 116 18.21 -8.01 5.58
CA LYS A 116 18.47 -6.71 6.22
C LYS A 116 17.42 -5.71 5.74
N ARG A 117 16.79 -4.98 6.66
CA ARG A 117 15.74 -4.00 6.34
C ARG A 117 16.22 -3.02 5.26
N GLU A 118 17.43 -2.51 5.41
CA GLU A 118 17.98 -1.49 4.54
C GLU A 118 18.12 -2.00 3.10
N SER A 119 18.44 -3.29 2.92
CA SER A 119 18.52 -3.94 1.61
C SER A 119 17.15 -4.04 0.93
N ILE A 120 16.10 -4.36 1.69
CA ILE A 120 14.72 -4.46 1.20
C ILE A 120 14.18 -3.08 0.80
N ILE A 121 14.35 -2.08 1.66
CA ILE A 121 13.91 -0.70 1.38
C ILE A 121 14.64 -0.15 0.14
N LYS A 122 15.96 -0.37 0.06
CA LYS A 122 16.75 0.05 -1.10
C LYS A 122 16.30 -0.64 -2.40
N ALA A 123 15.80 -1.87 -2.31
CA ALA A 123 15.23 -2.61 -3.44
C ALA A 123 13.81 -2.15 -3.82
N GLY A 124 13.25 -1.13 -3.16
CA GLY A 124 11.93 -0.57 -3.47
C GLY A 124 10.75 -1.36 -2.89
N PHE A 125 11.00 -2.35 -2.04
CA PHE A 125 9.93 -3.05 -1.32
C PHE A 125 9.38 -2.14 -0.22
N ASN A 126 8.05 -2.14 -0.08
CA ASN A 126 7.36 -1.52 1.04
C ASN A 126 6.95 -2.60 2.05
N PRO A 127 7.69 -2.82 3.15
CA PRO A 127 7.39 -3.89 4.09
C PRO A 127 6.05 -3.67 4.76
N VAL A 128 5.33 -4.77 5.02
CA VAL A 128 4.09 -4.70 5.81
C VAL A 128 4.46 -4.31 7.24
N MET A 129 3.96 -3.15 7.68
CA MET A 129 4.10 -2.69 9.06
C MET A 129 2.98 -3.30 9.92
N TYR A 130 3.35 -4.20 10.84
CA TYR A 130 2.42 -4.67 11.86
C TYR A 130 2.40 -3.68 13.02
N THR A 131 1.23 -3.14 13.29
CA THR A 131 0.95 -2.28 14.45
C THR A 131 -0.16 -2.93 15.27
N LEU A 132 -0.19 -2.67 16.58
CA LEU A 132 -1.33 -3.04 17.42
C LEU A 132 -2.53 -2.17 17.04
N GLU A 133 -3.73 -2.76 17.08
CA GLU A 133 -4.97 -1.99 17.04
C GLU A 133 -4.95 -0.96 18.18
N ASN A 134 -5.35 0.29 17.90
CA ASN A 134 -5.30 1.43 18.82
C ASN A 134 -3.90 1.89 19.24
N SER A 135 -2.85 1.59 18.47
CA SER A 135 -1.55 2.23 18.71
C SER A 135 -1.66 3.75 18.57
N ALA A 136 -0.87 4.49 19.36
CA ALA A 136 -0.84 5.95 19.26
C ALA A 136 -0.55 6.44 17.84
N LEU A 137 0.28 5.70 17.09
CA LEU A 137 0.56 6.00 15.68
C LEU A 137 -0.68 5.85 14.79
N LEU A 138 -1.42 4.72 14.91
CA LEU A 138 -2.64 4.52 14.13
C LEU A 138 -3.69 5.58 14.47
N ASN A 139 -3.88 5.87 15.76
CA ASN A 139 -4.84 6.90 16.19
C ASN A 139 -4.45 8.27 15.64
N SER A 140 -3.16 8.64 15.64
CA SER A 140 -2.70 9.89 15.03
C SER A 140 -2.91 9.93 13.52
N ILE A 141 -2.74 8.80 12.82
CA ILE A 141 -3.04 8.72 11.38
C ILE A 141 -4.55 8.91 11.14
N TYR A 142 -5.40 8.22 11.90
CA TYR A 142 -6.86 8.36 11.77
C TYR A 142 -7.33 9.78 12.07
N THR A 143 -6.91 10.38 13.20
CA THR A 143 -7.24 11.77 13.52
C THR A 143 -6.73 12.75 12.46
N GLY A 144 -5.55 12.50 11.89
CA GLY A 144 -5.03 13.31 10.79
C GLY A 144 -5.86 13.19 9.51
N TYR A 145 -6.34 11.99 9.18
CA TYR A 145 -7.23 11.77 8.04
C TYR A 145 -8.60 12.40 8.25
N ASP A 146 -9.21 12.24 9.43
CA ASP A 146 -10.48 12.87 9.78
C ASP A 146 -10.39 14.39 9.67
N ALA A 147 -9.28 14.97 10.14
CA ALA A 147 -9.02 16.41 10.04
C ALA A 147 -8.82 16.89 8.59
N ILE A 148 -8.41 16.02 7.66
CA ILE A 148 -8.28 16.36 6.23
C ILE A 148 -9.61 16.18 5.50
N ASP A 149 -10.38 15.15 5.84
CA ASP A 149 -11.72 14.91 5.28
C ASP A 149 -12.72 16.02 5.67
N GLU A 150 -12.52 16.66 6.83
CA GLU A 150 -13.30 17.83 7.26
C GLU A 150 -12.96 19.13 6.53
N VAL A 151 -11.85 19.18 5.77
CA VAL A 151 -11.46 20.37 5.03
C VAL A 151 -12.07 20.33 3.63
N ASP A 152 -13.05 21.21 3.39
CA ASP A 152 -13.63 21.42 2.07
C ASP A 152 -12.54 21.91 1.09
N PRO A 153 -12.29 21.22 -0.04
CA PRO A 153 -11.33 21.66 -1.05
C PRO A 153 -11.59 23.09 -1.57
N SER A 154 -12.83 23.57 -1.52
CA SER A 154 -13.18 24.94 -1.89
C SER A 154 -12.67 25.98 -0.90
N CYS A 155 -12.58 25.64 0.39
CA CYS A 155 -11.96 26.48 1.41
C CYS A 155 -10.46 26.63 1.15
N ILE A 156 -9.76 25.54 0.81
CA ILE A 156 -8.32 25.57 0.46
C ILE A 156 -8.08 26.46 -0.76
N ALA A 157 -8.90 26.33 -1.81
CA ALA A 157 -8.80 27.17 -3.00
C ALA A 157 -9.01 28.65 -2.67
N SER A 158 -10.01 28.97 -1.84
CA SER A 158 -10.28 30.35 -1.43
C SER A 158 -9.18 30.96 -0.54
N GLU A 159 -8.56 30.18 0.35
CA GLU A 159 -7.43 30.65 1.16
C GLU A 159 -6.18 30.89 0.31
N ILE A 160 -5.90 30.04 -0.68
CA ILE A 160 -4.79 30.24 -1.62
C ILE A 160 -5.03 31.50 -2.47
N GLU A 161 -6.25 31.73 -2.92
CA GLU A 161 -6.61 32.91 -3.72
C GLU A 161 -6.52 34.20 -2.89
N SER A 162 -6.95 34.15 -1.61
CA SER A 162 -6.80 35.25 -0.65
C SER A 162 -5.34 35.56 -0.35
N LEU A 163 -4.51 34.53 -0.12
CA LEU A 163 -3.07 34.71 0.13
C LEU A 163 -2.34 35.24 -1.10
N SER A 164 -2.73 34.79 -2.30
CA SER A 164 -2.17 35.31 -3.55
C SER A 164 -2.49 36.79 -3.72
N GLY A 165 -3.73 37.20 -3.44
CA GLY A 165 -4.13 38.60 -3.47
C GLY A 165 -3.41 39.47 -2.43
N GLU A 166 -3.19 38.95 -1.22
CA GLU A 166 -2.39 39.66 -0.20
C GLU A 166 -0.92 39.82 -0.61
N VAL A 167 -0.34 38.80 -1.25
CA VAL A 167 1.03 38.86 -1.78
C VAL A 167 1.14 39.88 -2.91
N GLU A 168 0.19 39.89 -3.84
CA GLU A 168 0.15 40.84 -4.97
C GLU A 168 -0.01 42.28 -4.46
N GLN A 169 -0.92 42.50 -3.50
CA GLN A 169 -1.08 43.80 -2.84
C GLN A 169 0.21 44.25 -2.12
N LYS A 170 0.91 43.32 -1.45
CA LYS A 170 2.19 43.63 -0.77
C LYS A 170 3.31 43.96 -1.75
N LEU A 171 3.35 43.32 -2.92
CA LEU A 171 4.31 43.61 -3.97
C LEU A 171 4.07 45.00 -4.56
N GLU A 172 2.81 45.38 -4.80
CA GLU A 172 2.41 46.71 -5.25
C GLU A 172 2.72 47.80 -4.19
N GLU A 173 2.38 47.56 -2.91
CA GLU A 173 2.64 48.50 -1.81
C GLU A 173 4.15 48.79 -1.61
N HIS A 174 5.00 47.84 -1.96
CA HIS A 174 6.45 47.95 -1.83
C HIS A 174 7.18 48.32 -3.15
N ASN A 175 6.44 48.62 -4.24
CA ASN A 175 7.00 48.89 -5.58
C ASN A 175 8.03 47.82 -6.02
N ILE A 176 7.75 46.56 -5.71
CA ILE A 176 8.57 45.45 -6.17
C ILE A 176 8.06 45.10 -7.57
N ASP A 177 8.67 45.68 -8.60
CA ASP A 177 8.39 45.30 -9.99
C ASP A 177 8.77 43.83 -10.21
N ASP A 178 7.83 43.04 -10.73
CA ASP A 178 8.06 41.66 -11.21
C ASP A 178 9.01 41.58 -12.42
N TYR A 179 9.57 42.72 -12.85
CA TYR A 179 10.55 42.79 -13.92
C TYR A 179 11.95 42.46 -13.38
N VAL A 180 12.25 41.17 -13.27
CA VAL A 180 13.65 40.73 -13.31
C VAL A 180 14.17 40.95 -14.73
N ASP A 181 14.82 42.09 -14.94
CA ASP A 181 15.53 42.40 -16.19
C ASP A 181 16.70 41.40 -16.36
N PHE A 182 16.54 40.46 -17.30
CA PHE A 182 17.59 39.52 -17.71
C PHE A 182 18.49 40.09 -18.82
N SER A 183 18.46 41.40 -19.08
CA SER A 183 19.40 42.11 -19.96
C SER A 183 20.11 43.22 -19.18
N SER A 184 21.42 43.30 -18.96
CA SER A 184 22.67 42.70 -19.42
C SER A 184 23.78 43.24 -18.46
N PRO A 185 25.06 42.82 -18.49
CA PRO A 185 25.77 41.93 -19.42
C PRO A 185 26.28 40.61 -18.84
#